data_AF-A0A941WKG5-F1
#
_entry.id   AF-A0A941WKG5-F1
#
_cell.length_a   1.000
_cell.length_b   1.000
_cell.length_c   1.000
_cell.angle_alpha   90.00
_cell.angle_beta   90.00
_cell.angle_gamma   90.00
#
_symmetry.space_group_name_H-M   'P 1'
#
loop_
_entity.id
_entity.type
_entity.pdbx_description
1 polymer ?
#
loop_
_entity_poly.entity_id
_entity_poly.type
_entity_poly.pdbx_seq_one_letter_code
_entity_poly.pdbx_strand_id
1 'polypeptide(L)'
;MIPYMDNMCKKCISLLAVSLTLFGCTTEKTWDFQTDYFSIGINDKGYITSMKNTTVSPNREFSPADKPSPLLSLYDSEKKVYYTPQKAVYNAEADCFTLEYPNGSVATITLQPADKYFKLTLNSLEPRNGIDCIQWGSYYTNIDNLLGEIIGVARDTSDVVNYSIGMLALNDNTIGGTADIEGDAAPFQYIIHTPDAKRFPLPDSLHEGQVFTLGGNGISDVAFYANKEPYYRIMYGNAAMVDSLGRIFLNYQSRDRTKSRQVHYSLIPNMPANIPNHIDVEPIPGVDFIGSSIALWGSPDSTALMDVIQDIVLSEGLPHPTVNGKWIKDPAAYSPDVMTSGNQYDSIISYTAKLGFPAIHAYDQGFLRPDRANEGYLDGRNQEKKPFRFHFGNKSHREFADMAAAKGIMLGRVNITNSLAPGTKDASPVPSDSLCYQQKRILMKDLSPEDTVIIVDDPTYLEEIASWEGHCENLNMVKIGGELIHYLGVSETAPYTLKNVTRGYWGTKPTAHKANDTVYKLQVTINYGYEGIIPNLALQDKIAEYYADVSHLCGLTLYDFDGQEF
;
A
#
# COMPACT_ATOMS: atom_id res chain seq x y z
N MET A 1 100.79 40.73 -17.13
CA MET A 1 100.50 41.01 -15.70
C MET A 1 99.06 40.60 -15.44
N ILE A 2 98.90 39.33 -15.13
CA ILE A 2 97.70 38.56 -14.71
C ILE A 2 98.30 37.71 -13.56
N PRO A 3 97.70 37.52 -12.35
CA PRO A 3 96.45 36.74 -12.22
C PRO A 3 95.57 36.92 -10.94
N TYR A 4 94.37 36.33 -11.02
CA TYR A 4 93.68 35.44 -10.03
C TYR A 4 93.23 35.90 -8.62
N MET A 5 91.95 35.56 -8.34
CA MET A 5 91.31 34.93 -7.15
C MET A 5 91.52 35.57 -5.75
N ASP A 6 90.59 35.60 -4.79
CA ASP A 6 89.42 34.76 -4.49
C ASP A 6 88.52 35.47 -3.45
N ASN A 7 87.20 35.22 -3.44
CA ASN A 7 86.45 34.98 -2.20
C ASN A 7 85.01 34.50 -2.45
N MET A 8 84.72 33.31 -1.90
CA MET A 8 83.42 32.66 -1.78
C MET A 8 82.46 33.41 -0.85
N CYS A 9 81.17 33.50 -1.19
CA CYS A 9 80.08 33.08 -0.29
C CYS A 9 78.70 32.99 -0.99
N LYS A 10 78.21 31.74 -1.13
CA LYS A 10 76.83 31.24 -1.20
C LYS A 10 75.70 32.17 -1.73
N LYS A 11 75.10 31.80 -2.87
CA LYS A 11 73.66 32.01 -3.14
C LYS A 11 73.04 30.77 -3.78
N CYS A 12 71.92 30.35 -3.19
CA CYS A 12 71.16 29.15 -3.50
C CYS A 12 70.55 29.20 -4.91
N ILE A 13 70.61 28.07 -5.62
CA ILE A 13 69.86 27.80 -6.85
C ILE A 13 68.47 27.32 -6.44
N SER A 14 67.45 28.14 -6.70
CA SER A 14 66.04 27.76 -6.60
C SER A 14 65.62 27.06 -7.90
N LEU A 15 65.45 25.74 -7.83
CA LEU A 15 64.68 24.97 -8.82
C LEU A 15 63.19 25.29 -8.66
N LEU A 16 62.58 25.94 -9.65
CA LEU A 16 61.13 26.02 -9.79
C LEU A 16 60.62 24.66 -10.26
N ALA A 17 60.05 23.88 -9.34
CA ALA A 17 59.21 22.74 -9.69
C ALA A 17 57.83 23.27 -10.10
N VAL A 18 57.55 23.24 -11.40
CA VAL A 18 56.19 23.45 -11.92
C VAL A 18 55.41 22.16 -11.66
N SER A 19 54.61 22.15 -10.61
CA SER A 19 53.58 21.13 -10.41
C SER A 19 52.40 21.47 -11.32
N LEU A 20 52.30 20.80 -12.47
CA LEU A 20 51.09 20.76 -13.28
C LEU A 20 50.07 19.86 -12.57
N THR A 21 49.25 20.43 -11.70
CA THR A 21 48.00 19.78 -11.27
C THR A 21 47.00 19.89 -12.42
N LEU A 22 46.94 18.86 -13.26
CA LEU A 22 45.83 18.63 -14.18
C LEU A 22 44.59 18.30 -13.36
N PHE A 23 43.82 19.32 -12.97
CA PHE A 23 42.40 19.13 -12.66
C PHE A 23 41.70 18.88 -14.00
N GLY A 24 41.56 17.60 -14.35
CA GLY A 24 40.60 17.19 -15.37
C GLY A 24 39.21 17.46 -14.81
N CYS A 25 38.59 18.57 -15.20
CA CYS A 25 37.13 18.68 -15.17
C CYS A 25 36.60 17.67 -16.20
N THR A 26 36.37 16.44 -15.77
CA THR A 26 35.42 15.57 -16.47
C THR A 26 34.06 16.24 -16.29
N THR A 27 33.57 16.92 -17.32
CA THR A 27 32.16 17.32 -17.37
C THR A 27 31.35 16.04 -17.27
N GLU A 28 30.71 15.79 -16.12
CA GLU A 28 29.78 14.67 -15.95
C GLU A 28 28.75 14.77 -17.08
N LYS A 29 28.57 13.67 -17.81
CA LYS A 29 27.61 13.67 -18.91
C LYS A 29 26.21 13.66 -18.30
N THR A 30 25.37 14.60 -18.73
CA THR A 30 23.97 14.71 -18.30
C THR A 30 23.06 14.61 -19.50
N TRP A 31 21.90 13.97 -19.30
CA TRP A 31 20.79 13.95 -20.25
C TRP A 31 19.61 14.69 -19.65
N ASP A 32 19.08 15.65 -20.39
CA ASP A 32 17.93 16.46 -19.97
C ASP A 32 16.68 16.02 -20.75
N PHE A 33 15.57 15.88 -20.02
CA PHE A 33 14.26 15.54 -20.55
C PHE A 33 13.25 16.58 -20.09
N GLN A 34 12.25 16.89 -20.92
CA GLN A 34 11.28 17.93 -20.64
C GLN A 34 9.87 17.51 -21.04
N THR A 35 8.90 17.96 -20.24
CA THR A 35 7.45 17.98 -20.46
C THR A 35 6.99 19.45 -20.53
N ASP A 36 5.69 19.69 -20.67
CA ASP A 36 5.11 21.03 -20.71
C ASP A 36 5.47 21.89 -19.49
N TYR A 37 5.57 21.29 -18.30
CA TYR A 37 5.75 22.01 -17.04
C TYR A 37 7.04 21.66 -16.28
N PHE A 38 7.64 20.52 -16.61
CA PHE A 38 8.67 19.89 -15.78
C PHE A 38 9.84 19.37 -16.62
N SER A 39 11.06 19.57 -16.15
CA SER A 39 12.25 18.98 -16.75
C SER A 39 13.09 18.23 -15.71
N ILE A 40 13.67 17.09 -16.10
CA ILE A 40 14.61 16.33 -15.28
C ILE A 40 15.97 16.21 -15.96
N GLY A 41 17.03 16.22 -15.17
CA GLY A 41 18.41 15.96 -15.61
C GLY A 41 18.96 14.69 -14.95
N ILE A 42 19.49 13.76 -15.75
CA ILE A 42 20.04 12.48 -15.30
C ILE A 42 21.54 12.42 -15.65
N ASN A 43 22.40 12.12 -14.69
CA ASN A 43 23.85 12.01 -14.92
C ASN A 43 24.28 10.61 -15.38
N ASP A 44 25.55 10.48 -15.78
CA ASP A 44 26.21 9.25 -16.23
C ASP A 44 26.37 8.14 -15.18
N LYS A 45 25.94 8.38 -13.94
CA LYS A 45 25.83 7.36 -12.88
C LYS A 45 24.42 6.80 -12.73
N GLY A 46 23.42 7.41 -13.39
CA GLY A 46 22.02 7.00 -13.31
C GLY A 46 21.25 7.69 -12.18
N TYR A 47 21.65 8.91 -11.81
CA TYR A 47 20.96 9.71 -10.81
C TYR A 47 20.26 10.91 -11.45
N ILE A 48 19.03 11.15 -11.03
CA ILE A 48 18.33 12.42 -11.23
C ILE A 48 19.03 13.46 -10.35
N THR A 49 19.63 14.47 -10.98
CA THR A 49 20.37 15.55 -10.34
C THR A 49 19.70 16.92 -10.51
N SER A 50 18.66 16.99 -11.34
CA SER A 50 17.87 18.20 -11.58
C SER A 50 16.40 17.83 -11.79
N MET A 51 15.51 18.62 -11.18
CA MET A 51 14.05 18.56 -11.29
C MET A 51 13.52 20.00 -11.29
N LYS A 52 13.19 20.55 -12.45
CA LYS A 52 12.89 21.98 -12.59
C LYS A 52 11.47 22.27 -13.03
N ASN A 53 10.87 23.30 -12.43
CA ASN A 53 9.70 23.98 -12.98
C ASN A 53 10.12 24.85 -14.17
N THR A 54 9.61 24.51 -15.36
CA THR A 54 9.89 25.21 -16.63
C THR A 54 8.89 26.32 -16.94
N THR A 55 7.84 26.48 -16.13
CA THR A 55 6.78 27.49 -16.31
C THR A 55 7.17 28.90 -15.83
N VAL A 56 8.33 29.03 -15.19
CA VAL A 56 8.86 30.29 -14.64
C VAL A 56 10.25 30.59 -15.18
N SER A 57 10.60 31.87 -15.29
CA SER A 57 11.93 32.31 -15.73
C SER A 57 12.59 33.19 -14.65
N PRO A 58 13.76 32.81 -14.10
CA PRO A 58 14.50 31.58 -14.40
C PRO A 58 13.79 30.33 -13.88
N ASN A 59 14.03 29.18 -14.53
CA ASN A 59 13.50 27.89 -14.08
C ASN A 59 13.90 27.63 -12.62
N ARG A 60 12.98 27.11 -11.83
CA ARG A 60 13.21 26.82 -10.40
C ARG A 60 13.61 25.36 -10.20
N GLU A 61 14.71 25.13 -9.49
CA GLU A 61 15.23 23.80 -9.16
C GLU A 61 14.59 23.24 -7.87
N PHE A 62 14.24 21.96 -7.90
CA PHE A 62 13.67 21.22 -6.78
C PHE A 62 14.47 19.97 -6.41
N SER A 63 15.46 19.53 -7.18
CA SER A 63 16.35 18.44 -6.77
C SER A 63 17.36 18.94 -5.73
N PRO A 64 17.46 18.33 -4.53
CA PRO A 64 18.49 18.70 -3.56
C PRO A 64 19.88 18.29 -4.03
N ALA A 65 20.85 19.21 -3.96
CA ALA A 65 22.21 18.97 -4.41
C ALA A 65 22.97 17.93 -3.56
N ASP A 66 22.58 17.78 -2.29
CA ASP A 66 23.15 16.83 -1.32
C ASP A 66 22.48 15.45 -1.37
N LYS A 67 21.35 15.31 -2.09
CA LYS A 67 20.58 14.06 -2.20
C LYS A 67 20.14 13.79 -3.66
N PRO A 68 21.09 13.57 -4.58
CA PRO A 68 20.75 13.13 -5.93
C PRO A 68 19.99 11.80 -5.86
N SER A 69 18.98 11.66 -6.70
CA SER A 69 18.01 10.56 -6.58
C SER A 69 18.33 9.45 -7.58
N PRO A 70 18.56 8.19 -7.16
CA PRO A 70 18.84 7.11 -8.10
C PRO A 70 17.60 6.89 -8.99
N LEU A 71 17.78 6.76 -10.31
CA LEU A 71 16.67 6.54 -11.23
C LEU A 71 15.88 5.27 -10.86
N LEU A 72 16.62 4.21 -10.51
CA LEU A 72 16.09 2.95 -10.00
C LEU A 72 17.09 2.30 -9.03
N SER A 73 16.61 1.92 -7.85
CA SER A 73 17.38 1.11 -6.88
C SER A 73 16.94 -0.35 -6.93
N LEU A 74 17.84 -1.28 -6.59
CA LEU A 74 17.55 -2.71 -6.48
C LEU A 74 17.64 -3.13 -5.01
N TYR A 75 16.83 -4.10 -4.60
CA TYR A 75 16.82 -4.63 -3.25
C TYR A 75 16.87 -6.17 -3.24
N ASP A 76 17.78 -6.68 -2.41
CA ASP A 76 17.92 -8.10 -2.09
C ASP A 76 17.30 -8.30 -0.70
N SER A 77 16.11 -8.90 -0.63
CA SER A 77 15.38 -9.04 0.64
C SER A 77 15.99 -10.10 1.55
N GLU A 78 16.66 -11.11 0.99
CA GLU A 78 17.37 -12.14 1.76
C GLU A 78 18.57 -11.53 2.51
N LYS A 79 19.33 -10.66 1.85
CA LYS A 79 20.49 -9.97 2.45
C LYS A 79 20.13 -8.67 3.17
N LYS A 80 18.92 -8.14 2.94
CA LYS A 80 18.47 -6.82 3.39
C LYS A 80 19.39 -5.69 2.92
N VAL A 81 19.78 -5.71 1.64
CA VAL A 81 20.74 -4.76 1.05
C VAL A 81 20.16 -4.06 -0.16
N TYR A 82 20.38 -2.73 -0.22
CA TYR A 82 20.13 -1.90 -1.40
C TYR A 82 21.35 -1.84 -2.32
N TYR A 83 21.10 -1.80 -3.63
CA TYR A 83 22.08 -1.47 -4.65
C TYR A 83 21.59 -0.28 -5.48
N THR A 84 22.41 0.76 -5.57
CA THR A 84 22.16 1.94 -6.41
C THR A 84 22.99 1.87 -7.70
N PRO A 85 22.56 2.53 -8.79
CA PRO A 85 23.29 2.47 -10.05
C PRO A 85 24.66 3.16 -9.89
N GLN A 86 25.68 2.62 -10.56
CA GLN A 86 27.02 3.21 -10.58
C GLN A 86 27.39 3.78 -11.95
N LYS A 87 26.63 3.43 -12.98
CA LYS A 87 26.83 3.86 -14.36
C LYS A 87 25.51 3.79 -15.12
N ALA A 88 25.30 4.77 -15.99
CA ALA A 88 24.18 4.86 -16.90
C ALA A 88 24.65 5.15 -18.32
N VAL A 89 23.96 4.56 -19.29
CA VAL A 89 24.11 4.88 -20.72
C VAL A 89 22.71 5.07 -21.30
N TYR A 90 22.45 6.23 -21.88
CA TYR A 90 21.22 6.48 -22.62
C TYR A 90 21.38 6.16 -24.11
N ASN A 91 20.46 5.36 -24.64
CA ASN A 91 20.27 5.14 -26.07
C ASN A 91 19.04 5.94 -26.55
N ALA A 92 19.30 7.01 -27.29
CA ALA A 92 18.25 7.90 -27.80
C ALA A 92 17.42 7.30 -28.95
N GLU A 93 17.89 6.26 -29.63
CA GLU A 93 17.09 5.59 -30.69
C GLU A 93 16.05 4.64 -30.09
N ALA A 94 16.30 4.13 -28.89
CA ALA A 94 15.44 3.18 -28.20
C ALA A 94 14.73 3.78 -26.97
N ASP A 95 14.96 5.07 -26.68
CA ASP A 95 14.49 5.77 -25.48
C ASP A 95 14.76 5.01 -24.16
N CYS A 96 15.93 4.37 -24.10
CA CYS A 96 16.28 3.46 -23.01
C CYS A 96 17.57 3.86 -22.29
N PHE A 97 17.54 3.78 -20.97
CA PHE A 97 18.71 3.73 -20.11
C PHE A 97 19.14 2.28 -19.87
N THR A 98 20.45 2.04 -19.92
CA THR A 98 21.08 0.86 -19.32
C THR A 98 21.78 1.29 -18.04
N LEU A 99 21.39 0.72 -16.91
CA LEU A 99 21.97 0.98 -15.59
C LEU A 99 22.78 -0.23 -15.11
N GLU A 100 24.03 -0.01 -14.71
CA GLU A 100 24.89 -1.06 -14.14
C GLU A 100 24.98 -0.90 -12.61
N TYR A 101 24.98 -2.02 -11.89
CA TYR A 101 24.96 -2.05 -10.42
C TYR A 101 26.18 -2.79 -9.83
N PRO A 102 26.57 -2.50 -8.57
CA PRO A 102 27.72 -3.14 -7.92
C PRO A 102 27.63 -4.66 -7.75
N ASN A 103 26.42 -5.23 -7.67
CA ASN A 103 26.20 -6.68 -7.63
C ASN A 103 26.31 -7.36 -9.00
N GLY A 104 26.61 -6.60 -10.06
CA GLY A 104 26.70 -7.09 -11.43
C GLY A 104 25.36 -7.17 -12.17
N SER A 105 24.25 -6.73 -11.55
CA SER A 105 22.97 -6.66 -12.25
C SER A 105 22.98 -5.51 -13.26
N VAL A 106 22.18 -5.66 -14.33
CA VAL A 106 22.01 -4.64 -15.37
C VAL A 106 20.53 -4.43 -15.63
N ALA A 107 20.04 -3.21 -15.41
CA ALA A 107 18.66 -2.84 -15.68
C ALA A 107 18.55 -2.11 -17.02
N THR A 108 17.50 -2.40 -17.79
CA THR A 108 17.11 -1.59 -18.94
C THR A 108 15.79 -0.91 -18.63
N ILE A 109 15.76 0.42 -18.71
CA ILE A 109 14.61 1.25 -18.36
C ILE A 109 14.22 2.11 -19.56
N THR A 110 12.97 2.04 -20.00
CA THR A 110 12.41 3.02 -20.94
C THR A 110 12.12 4.32 -20.17
N LEU A 111 12.52 5.46 -20.74
CA LEU A 111 12.07 6.79 -20.32
C LEU A 111 11.40 7.46 -21.52
N GLN A 112 10.08 7.53 -21.50
CA GLN A 112 9.28 8.12 -22.56
C GLN A 112 8.65 9.43 -22.07
N PRO A 113 9.07 10.59 -22.60
CA PRO A 113 8.36 11.84 -22.35
C PRO A 113 6.98 11.81 -23.02
N ALA A 114 5.93 12.01 -22.22
CA ALA A 114 4.62 12.45 -22.68
C ALA A 114 4.48 13.96 -22.48
N ASP A 115 3.37 14.55 -22.92
CA ASP A 115 3.16 16.00 -22.83
C ASP A 115 3.27 16.51 -21.38
N LYS A 116 2.70 15.78 -20.41
CA LYS A 116 2.57 16.23 -19.00
C LYS A 116 3.39 15.45 -17.98
N TYR A 117 4.03 14.34 -18.37
CA TYR A 117 4.76 13.46 -17.45
C TYR A 117 5.82 12.64 -18.20
N PHE A 118 6.75 12.06 -17.44
CA PHE A 118 7.68 11.04 -17.93
C PHE A 118 7.14 9.66 -17.54
N LYS A 119 6.92 8.79 -18.52
CA LYS A 119 6.65 7.38 -18.28
C LYS A 119 7.98 6.65 -18.13
N LEU A 120 8.21 6.03 -16.97
CA LEU A 120 9.35 5.16 -16.74
C LEU A 120 8.88 3.72 -16.64
N THR A 121 9.59 2.78 -17.27
CA THR A 121 9.24 1.35 -17.24
C THR A 121 10.48 0.50 -17.18
N LEU A 122 10.52 -0.45 -16.24
CA LEU A 122 11.58 -1.45 -16.17
C LEU A 122 11.33 -2.55 -17.22
N ASN A 123 12.15 -2.58 -18.27
CA ASN A 123 12.02 -3.56 -19.36
C ASN A 123 12.69 -4.89 -19.01
N SER A 124 13.83 -4.85 -18.34
CA SER A 124 14.61 -6.05 -17.99
C SER A 124 15.55 -5.78 -16.83
N LEU A 125 15.86 -6.82 -16.05
CA LEU A 125 16.95 -6.82 -15.08
C LEU A 125 17.73 -8.13 -15.22
N GLU A 126 18.83 -8.13 -15.96
CA GLU A 126 19.56 -9.37 -16.27
C GLU A 126 21.09 -9.18 -16.26
N PRO A 127 21.84 -10.04 -15.55
CA PRO A 127 21.37 -11.01 -14.57
C PRO A 127 20.74 -10.35 -13.32
N ARG A 128 19.79 -11.01 -12.66
CA ARG A 128 19.15 -10.45 -11.43
C ARG A 128 20.05 -10.44 -10.21
N ASN A 129 20.95 -11.42 -10.05
CA ASN A 129 21.89 -11.54 -8.92
C ASN A 129 21.27 -11.37 -7.51
N GLY A 130 20.17 -12.08 -7.24
CA GLY A 130 19.52 -12.09 -5.92
C GLY A 130 18.49 -10.98 -5.68
N ILE A 131 18.22 -10.16 -6.69
CA ILE A 131 17.22 -9.09 -6.59
C ILE A 131 15.81 -9.66 -6.76
N ASP A 132 14.97 -9.43 -5.74
CA ASP A 132 13.54 -9.76 -5.72
C ASP A 132 12.63 -8.53 -5.68
N CYS A 133 13.19 -7.33 -5.47
CA CYS A 133 12.43 -6.08 -5.42
C CYS A 133 13.22 -4.92 -6.05
N ILE A 134 12.51 -4.02 -6.72
CA ILE A 134 13.04 -2.79 -7.31
C ILE A 134 12.32 -1.58 -6.71
N GLN A 135 13.01 -0.44 -6.65
CA GLN A 135 12.47 0.82 -6.12
C GLN A 135 12.68 1.96 -7.10
N TRP A 136 11.58 2.60 -7.49
CA TRP A 136 11.57 3.92 -8.11
C TRP A 136 11.81 4.97 -7.02
N GLY A 137 13.02 5.52 -7.00
CA GLY A 137 13.46 6.49 -6.00
C GLY A 137 14.26 5.88 -4.84
N SER A 138 14.38 6.56 -3.70
CA SER A 138 13.66 7.79 -3.34
C SER A 138 14.01 9.00 -4.22
N TYR A 139 12.99 9.67 -4.76
CA TYR A 139 13.13 10.94 -5.48
C TYR A 139 12.96 12.10 -4.51
N TYR A 140 14.07 12.68 -4.09
CA TYR A 140 14.10 13.78 -3.12
C TYR A 140 13.79 15.11 -3.77
N THR A 141 12.96 15.92 -3.10
CA THR A 141 12.66 17.30 -3.51
C THR A 141 13.12 18.30 -2.45
N ASN A 142 13.26 19.58 -2.81
CA ASN A 142 13.42 20.69 -1.87
C ASN A 142 12.05 21.24 -1.38
N ILE A 143 10.94 20.56 -1.69
CA ILE A 143 9.62 20.94 -1.20
C ILE A 143 9.46 20.38 0.21
N ASP A 144 9.01 21.22 1.14
CA ASP A 144 8.89 20.93 2.57
C ASP A 144 7.52 21.32 3.16
N ASN A 145 6.52 21.56 2.30
CA ASN A 145 5.20 22.07 2.70
C ASN A 145 4.15 20.96 2.90
N LEU A 146 3.55 20.42 1.83
CA LEU A 146 2.52 19.40 1.95
C LEU A 146 2.94 18.15 1.17
N LEU A 147 3.04 17.00 1.83
CA LEU A 147 3.10 15.72 1.12
C LEU A 147 1.70 15.15 0.88
N GLY A 148 1.58 14.15 0.01
CA GLY A 148 0.40 13.30 -0.17
C GLY A 148 0.86 11.85 -0.27
N GLU A 149 0.71 11.12 0.82
CA GLU A 149 1.34 9.82 1.07
C GLU A 149 0.70 8.64 0.35
N ILE A 150 -0.57 8.77 -0.04
CA ILE A 150 -1.30 7.73 -0.80
C ILE A 150 -0.95 7.78 -2.28
N ILE A 151 -0.93 8.99 -2.87
CA ILE A 151 -0.72 9.19 -4.32
C ILE A 151 0.69 9.64 -4.69
N GLY A 152 1.60 9.75 -3.72
CA GLY A 152 3.01 10.08 -3.95
C GLY A 152 3.22 11.49 -4.51
N VAL A 153 2.94 12.54 -3.73
CA VAL A 153 3.14 13.93 -4.18
C VAL A 153 3.81 14.80 -3.11
N ALA A 154 4.71 15.68 -3.53
CA ALA A 154 5.27 16.79 -2.77
C ALA A 154 4.70 18.11 -3.33
N ARG A 155 4.12 18.94 -2.49
CA ARG A 155 3.37 20.13 -2.89
C ARG A 155 3.80 21.35 -2.10
N ASP A 156 4.10 22.43 -2.82
CA ASP A 156 4.20 23.77 -2.24
C ASP A 156 3.03 24.60 -2.73
N THR A 157 2.13 24.90 -1.80
CA THR A 157 0.89 25.66 -2.05
C THR A 157 1.05 27.15 -1.84
N SER A 158 2.25 27.63 -1.50
CA SER A 158 2.49 29.06 -1.34
C SER A 158 2.41 29.79 -2.68
N ASP A 159 1.88 31.02 -2.68
CA ASP A 159 1.79 31.85 -3.89
C ASP A 159 3.15 32.08 -4.57
N VAL A 160 4.26 31.96 -3.82
CA VAL A 160 5.62 32.18 -4.32
C VAL A 160 6.17 30.97 -5.08
N VAL A 161 5.77 29.75 -4.71
CA VAL A 161 6.29 28.51 -5.30
C VAL A 161 5.24 27.84 -6.16
N ASN A 162 4.03 27.64 -5.64
CA ASN A 162 2.84 27.07 -6.30
C ASN A 162 3.21 25.92 -7.26
N TYR A 163 3.82 24.86 -6.73
CA TYR A 163 4.34 23.78 -7.55
C TYR A 163 4.25 22.43 -6.84
N SER A 164 3.97 21.40 -7.61
CA SER A 164 3.96 20.02 -7.13
C SER A 164 4.87 19.16 -7.99
N ILE A 165 5.48 18.16 -7.36
CA ILE A 165 6.17 17.05 -8.03
C ILE A 165 5.54 15.77 -7.49
N GLY A 166 5.19 14.85 -8.37
CA GLY A 166 4.57 13.60 -7.97
C GLY A 166 4.99 12.41 -8.83
N MET A 167 4.66 11.23 -8.34
CA MET A 167 4.84 9.96 -9.01
C MET A 167 3.55 9.17 -8.89
N LEU A 168 3.05 8.60 -9.99
CA LEU A 168 1.89 7.73 -9.98
C LEU A 168 2.27 6.34 -10.49
N ALA A 169 1.91 5.29 -9.75
CA ALA A 169 2.03 3.92 -10.24
C ALA A 169 1.10 3.69 -11.45
N LEU A 170 1.60 2.98 -12.47
CA LEU A 170 0.85 2.70 -13.69
C LEU A 170 0.41 1.23 -13.82
N ASN A 171 0.65 0.41 -12.79
CA ASN A 171 0.17 -0.97 -12.72
C ASN A 171 0.05 -1.44 -11.25
N ASP A 172 -0.66 -2.55 -11.05
CA ASP A 172 -1.03 -3.05 -9.72
C ASP A 172 0.14 -3.61 -8.91
N ASN A 173 1.23 -4.03 -9.57
CA ASN A 173 2.41 -4.54 -8.85
C ASN A 173 3.39 -3.44 -8.44
N THR A 174 3.17 -2.19 -8.87
CA THR A 174 3.96 -1.03 -8.47
C THR A 174 3.21 -0.29 -7.36
N ILE A 175 3.71 -0.34 -6.14
CA ILE A 175 3.02 0.17 -4.94
C ILE A 175 3.87 1.24 -4.23
N GLY A 176 3.23 2.10 -3.45
CA GLY A 176 3.93 3.08 -2.63
C GLY A 176 4.80 2.41 -1.56
N GLY A 177 5.89 3.07 -1.16
CA GLY A 177 6.75 2.60 -0.10
C GLY A 177 8.13 2.16 -0.58
N THR A 178 9.04 1.99 0.39
CA THR A 178 10.40 1.55 0.13
C THR A 178 10.48 0.03 0.03
N ALA A 179 11.48 -0.48 -0.70
CA ALA A 179 11.60 -1.91 -1.01
C ALA A 179 11.84 -2.81 0.21
N ASP A 180 12.33 -2.23 1.31
CA ASP A 180 12.63 -2.88 2.58
C ASP A 180 11.42 -3.01 3.52
N ILE A 181 10.26 -2.47 3.14
CA ILE A 181 9.02 -2.72 3.88
C ILE A 181 8.61 -4.17 3.61
N GLU A 182 8.57 -4.96 4.69
CA GLU A 182 8.25 -6.39 4.61
C GLU A 182 6.78 -6.62 4.24
N GLY A 183 5.84 -5.81 4.74
CA GLY A 183 4.44 -5.84 4.31
C GLY A 183 4.18 -5.04 3.02
N ASP A 184 3.08 -5.33 2.33
CA ASP A 184 2.69 -4.59 1.12
C ASP A 184 1.77 -3.39 1.44
N ALA A 185 1.41 -3.19 2.72
CA ALA A 185 0.61 -2.07 3.20
C ALA A 185 1.45 -1.11 4.04
N ALA A 186 1.22 0.19 3.85
CA ALA A 186 1.90 1.23 4.60
C ALA A 186 1.55 1.15 6.09
N PRO A 187 2.53 1.30 7.01
CA PRO A 187 2.23 1.38 8.43
C PRO A 187 1.28 2.53 8.74
N PHE A 188 0.18 2.23 9.41
CA PHE A 188 -0.76 3.21 9.90
C PHE A 188 -0.22 3.81 11.20
N GLN A 189 0.28 5.05 11.12
CA GLN A 189 1.03 5.72 12.19
C GLN A 189 0.96 7.25 12.07
N TYR A 190 1.47 7.96 13.08
CA TYR A 190 1.80 9.36 12.91
C TYR A 190 3.25 9.54 12.45
N ILE A 191 3.48 10.57 11.64
CA ILE A 191 4.80 11.21 11.53
C ILE A 191 4.70 12.66 11.97
N ILE A 192 5.81 13.22 12.44
CA ILE A 192 5.95 14.66 12.64
C ILE A 192 6.38 15.30 11.34
N HIS A 193 5.58 16.23 10.85
CA HIS A 193 5.93 17.08 9.74
C HIS A 193 5.17 18.40 9.83
N THR A 194 5.86 19.53 9.98
CA THR A 194 5.18 20.83 9.99
C THR A 194 4.85 21.28 8.56
N PRO A 195 3.57 21.54 8.24
CA PRO A 195 3.24 22.05 6.92
C PRO A 195 3.64 23.52 6.73
N ASP A 196 3.95 24.24 7.81
CA ASP A 196 4.44 25.63 7.75
C ASP A 196 5.26 25.89 9.00
N ALA A 197 6.59 25.79 8.88
CA ALA A 197 7.50 25.93 10.02
C ALA A 197 7.44 27.32 10.69
N LYS A 198 6.94 28.35 10.00
CA LYS A 198 6.77 29.69 10.59
C LYS A 198 5.49 29.78 11.40
N ARG A 199 4.40 29.21 10.88
CA ARG A 199 3.08 29.25 11.54
C ARG A 199 2.95 28.19 12.64
N PHE A 200 3.57 27.04 12.44
CA PHE A 200 3.52 25.87 13.32
C PHE A 200 4.95 25.36 13.61
N PRO A 201 5.77 26.14 14.33
CA PRO A 201 7.11 25.70 14.69
C PRO A 201 7.03 24.43 15.54
N LEU A 202 7.93 23.49 15.29
CA LEU A 202 8.03 22.28 16.09
C LEU A 202 8.55 22.62 17.50
N PRO A 203 7.95 22.07 18.58
CA PRO A 203 8.54 22.09 19.91
C PRO A 203 9.91 21.40 19.94
N ASP A 204 10.81 21.81 20.84
CA ASP A 204 12.17 21.23 20.98
C ASP A 204 12.20 19.70 21.18
N SER A 205 11.10 19.11 21.67
CA SER A 205 10.97 17.67 21.87
C SER A 205 10.64 16.89 20.60
N LEU A 206 10.29 17.58 19.51
CA LEU A 206 9.85 16.99 18.24
C LEU A 206 10.81 17.37 17.11
N HIS A 207 10.93 16.49 16.12
CA HIS A 207 11.69 16.76 14.90
C HIS A 207 10.99 16.19 13.67
N GLU A 208 11.31 16.74 12.50
CA GLU A 208 10.82 16.25 11.21
C GLU A 208 11.08 14.74 11.04
N GLY A 209 10.07 14.03 10.54
CA GLY A 209 10.09 12.59 10.29
C GLY A 209 10.00 11.70 11.53
N GLN A 210 9.86 12.27 12.73
CA GLN A 210 9.71 11.47 13.94
C GLN A 210 8.40 10.65 13.89
N VAL A 211 8.47 9.36 14.19
CA VAL A 211 7.33 8.44 14.13
C VAL A 211 6.70 8.28 15.51
N PHE A 212 5.36 8.22 15.56
CA PHE A 212 4.59 7.94 16.77
C PHE A 212 3.50 6.90 16.51
N THR A 213 3.13 6.17 17.56
CA THR A 213 1.95 5.29 17.53
C THR A 213 0.66 6.08 17.37
N LEU A 214 -0.34 5.46 16.73
CA LEU A 214 -1.73 5.92 16.78
C LEU A 214 -2.32 5.69 18.18
N GLY A 215 -3.41 6.40 18.46
CA GLY A 215 -4.20 6.25 19.68
C GLY A 215 -3.64 7.03 20.86
N GLY A 216 -4.35 8.08 21.28
CA GLY A 216 -3.96 8.94 22.42
C GLY A 216 -3.92 8.26 23.79
N ASN A 217 -4.39 7.00 23.89
CA ASN A 217 -4.32 6.19 25.10
C ASN A 217 -3.55 4.86 24.93
N GLY A 218 -3.10 4.53 23.71
CA GLY A 218 -2.40 3.28 23.39
C GLY A 218 -3.23 2.00 23.48
N ILE A 219 -4.57 2.08 23.53
CA ILE A 219 -5.48 0.92 23.74
C ILE A 219 -6.34 0.60 22.52
N SER A 220 -6.85 1.61 21.81
CA SER A 220 -7.69 1.42 20.62
C SER A 220 -7.30 2.41 19.52
N ASP A 221 -7.34 1.90 18.31
CA ASP A 221 -7.16 2.60 17.06
C ASP A 221 -8.16 3.78 16.91
N VAL A 222 -9.43 3.67 17.32
CA VAL A 222 -10.48 4.72 17.24
C VAL A 222 -10.07 6.08 17.84
N ALA A 223 -9.03 6.13 18.68
CA ALA A 223 -8.40 7.36 19.14
C ALA A 223 -7.40 8.01 18.14
N PHE A 224 -7.57 7.80 16.83
CA PHE A 224 -6.73 8.31 15.73
C PHE A 224 -6.53 9.83 15.71
N TYR A 225 -7.43 10.61 16.31
CA TYR A 225 -7.39 12.09 16.26
C TYR A 225 -7.02 12.72 17.61
N ALA A 226 -6.31 11.96 18.46
CA ALA A 226 -5.94 12.44 19.79
C ALA A 226 -4.96 13.62 19.77
N ASN A 227 -4.15 13.75 18.71
CA ASN A 227 -3.29 14.91 18.49
C ASN A 227 -3.94 15.83 17.45
N LYS A 228 -4.14 17.09 17.82
CA LYS A 228 -4.84 18.09 17.00
C LYS A 228 -3.88 19.05 16.28
N GLU A 229 -2.63 19.08 16.73
CA GLU A 229 -1.63 19.99 16.20
C GLU A 229 -1.28 19.58 14.77
N PRO A 230 -1.17 20.53 13.83
CA PRO A 230 -1.10 20.24 12.39
C PRO A 230 0.19 19.53 11.97
N TYR A 231 1.19 19.45 12.85
CA TYR A 231 2.42 18.70 12.61
C TYR A 231 2.32 17.22 12.97
N TYR A 232 1.26 16.76 13.66
CA TYR A 232 0.98 15.32 13.80
C TYR A 232 0.22 14.85 12.58
N ARG A 233 0.95 14.30 11.62
CA ARG A 233 0.38 13.84 10.37
C ARG A 233 0.08 12.35 10.44
N ILE A 234 -1.19 12.00 10.31
CA ILE A 234 -1.62 10.61 10.15
C ILE A 234 -1.17 10.12 8.77
N MET A 235 -0.57 8.94 8.74
CA MET A 235 -0.08 8.30 7.52
C MET A 235 -0.87 7.02 7.27
N TYR A 236 -1.55 6.96 6.13
CA TYR A 236 -2.23 5.75 5.61
C TYR A 236 -1.60 5.27 4.29
N GLY A 237 -0.43 5.83 3.97
CA GLY A 237 0.35 5.59 2.77
C GLY A 237 1.80 5.97 3.05
N ASN A 238 2.69 5.59 2.15
CA ASN A 238 4.14 5.79 2.28
C ASN A 238 4.80 6.12 0.93
N ALA A 239 4.01 6.44 -0.10
CA ALA A 239 4.51 6.85 -1.42
C ALA A 239 5.21 8.22 -1.37
N ALA A 240 4.92 9.03 -0.35
CA ALA A 240 5.64 10.26 -0.01
C ALA A 240 5.95 10.30 1.49
N MET A 241 7.17 10.69 1.83
CA MET A 241 7.70 10.76 3.20
C MET A 241 8.60 11.99 3.34
N VAL A 242 9.03 12.32 4.56
CA VAL A 242 9.96 13.44 4.82
C VAL A 242 11.31 12.96 5.33
N ASP A 243 12.37 13.68 4.96
CA ASP A 243 13.68 13.52 5.58
C ASP A 243 13.79 14.30 6.90
N SER A 244 14.94 14.20 7.57
CA SER A 244 15.20 14.89 8.85
C SER A 244 15.19 16.42 8.78
N LEU A 245 15.12 16.99 7.58
CA LEU A 245 14.99 18.44 7.34
C LEU A 245 13.57 18.83 6.90
N GLY A 246 12.62 17.88 6.88
CA GLY A 246 11.25 18.09 6.42
C GLY A 246 11.11 18.05 4.89
N ARG A 247 12.19 17.78 4.15
CA ARG A 247 12.16 17.71 2.69
C ARG A 247 11.44 16.45 2.24
N ILE A 248 10.48 16.60 1.35
CA ILE A 248 9.62 15.51 0.91
C ILE A 248 10.34 14.71 -0.17
N PHE A 249 10.28 13.39 -0.06
CA PHE A 249 10.73 12.46 -1.07
C PHE A 249 9.64 11.45 -1.45
N LEU A 250 9.69 11.02 -2.70
CA LEU A 250 8.71 10.11 -3.30
C LEU A 250 9.34 8.75 -3.55
N ASN A 251 8.58 7.68 -3.34
CA ASN A 251 9.08 6.32 -3.51
C ASN A 251 7.96 5.34 -3.86
N TYR A 252 8.26 4.47 -4.82
CA TYR A 252 7.44 3.33 -5.19
C TYR A 252 8.33 2.10 -5.31
N GLN A 253 7.80 0.92 -5.03
CA GLN A 253 8.49 -0.35 -5.19
C GLN A 253 7.68 -1.33 -6.04
N SER A 254 8.35 -2.36 -6.54
CA SER A 254 7.70 -3.51 -7.18
C SER A 254 8.50 -4.79 -6.92
N ARG A 255 7.80 -5.88 -6.62
CA ARG A 255 8.41 -7.14 -6.16
C ARG A 255 8.11 -8.29 -7.11
N ASP A 256 9.02 -9.25 -7.19
CA ASP A 256 8.78 -10.57 -7.75
C ASP A 256 7.91 -11.36 -6.76
N ARG A 257 6.59 -11.35 -7.00
CA ARG A 257 5.61 -12.07 -6.17
C ARG A 257 5.50 -13.54 -6.56
N THR A 258 6.28 -14.02 -7.53
CA THR A 258 6.31 -15.45 -7.90
C THR A 258 7.10 -16.29 -6.89
N LYS A 259 7.80 -15.65 -5.95
CA LYS A 259 8.60 -16.30 -4.90
C LYS A 259 7.85 -16.39 -3.59
N SER A 260 8.09 -17.48 -2.87
CA SER A 260 7.66 -17.60 -1.47
C SER A 260 8.44 -16.61 -0.61
N ARG A 261 7.74 -16.00 0.34
CA ARG A 261 8.33 -15.12 1.34
C ARG A 261 7.55 -15.24 2.63
N GLN A 262 8.22 -14.93 3.73
CA GLN A 262 7.59 -14.75 5.03
C GLN A 262 7.74 -13.29 5.44
N VAL A 263 6.69 -12.72 6.02
CA VAL A 263 6.69 -11.35 6.54
C VAL A 263 6.45 -11.37 8.04
N HIS A 264 7.07 -10.45 8.78
CA HIS A 264 6.74 -10.18 10.18
C HIS A 264 6.07 -8.81 10.28
N TYR A 265 4.73 -8.80 10.23
CA TYR A 265 3.97 -7.59 9.91
C TYR A 265 2.81 -7.30 10.87
N SER A 266 2.59 -6.01 11.12
CA SER A 266 1.43 -5.42 11.77
C SER A 266 1.14 -4.09 11.08
N LEU A 267 -0.14 -3.78 10.82
CA LEU A 267 -0.53 -2.51 10.19
C LEU A 267 -0.27 -1.31 11.12
N ILE A 268 -0.36 -1.51 12.44
CA ILE A 268 -0.13 -0.47 13.46
C ILE A 268 1.06 -0.89 14.34
N PRO A 269 2.29 -0.93 13.79
CA PRO A 269 3.42 -1.62 14.43
C PRO A 269 3.92 -0.94 15.71
N ASN A 270 3.56 0.32 15.95
CA ASN A 270 3.99 1.08 17.13
C ASN A 270 3.00 0.99 18.30
N MET A 271 1.87 0.31 18.13
CA MET A 271 0.84 0.18 19.15
C MET A 271 1.02 -1.13 19.92
N PRO A 272 1.16 -1.11 21.27
CA PRO A 272 1.43 -2.32 22.05
C PRO A 272 0.40 -3.44 21.89
N ALA A 273 -0.85 -3.12 21.55
CA ALA A 273 -1.92 -4.09 21.31
C ALA A 273 -1.83 -4.79 19.93
N ASN A 274 -0.95 -4.31 19.04
CA ASN A 274 -0.81 -4.75 17.66
C ASN A 274 0.59 -5.37 17.47
N ILE A 275 0.72 -6.65 17.85
CA ILE A 275 1.99 -7.38 17.78
C ILE A 275 2.10 -7.98 16.36
N PRO A 276 3.22 -7.79 15.66
CA PRO A 276 3.41 -8.41 14.35
C PRO A 276 3.40 -9.95 14.45
N ASN A 277 2.82 -10.60 13.44
CA ASN A 277 2.81 -12.05 13.31
C ASN A 277 3.62 -12.49 12.08
N HIS A 278 4.11 -13.72 12.11
CA HIS A 278 4.78 -14.31 10.95
C HIS A 278 3.75 -14.89 9.97
N ILE A 279 3.76 -14.39 8.73
CA ILE A 279 2.82 -14.78 7.68
C ILE A 279 3.60 -15.27 6.46
N ASP A 280 3.38 -16.54 6.10
CA ASP A 280 3.81 -17.10 4.82
C ASP A 280 2.92 -16.54 3.70
N VAL A 281 3.48 -15.69 2.85
CA VAL A 281 2.74 -15.09 1.74
C VAL A 281 2.70 -16.07 0.57
N GLU A 282 1.48 -16.35 0.08
CA GLU A 282 1.27 -17.22 -1.08
C GLU A 282 1.89 -16.59 -2.35
N PRO A 283 2.75 -17.32 -3.09
CA PRO A 283 3.26 -16.83 -4.37
C PRO A 283 2.14 -16.62 -5.39
N ILE A 284 2.27 -15.57 -6.20
CA ILE A 284 1.33 -15.24 -7.25
C ILE A 284 2.00 -15.51 -8.61
N PRO A 285 1.64 -16.60 -9.32
CA PRO A 285 2.23 -16.93 -10.60
C PRO A 285 2.09 -15.79 -11.61
N GLY A 286 3.20 -15.43 -12.27
CA GLY A 286 3.22 -14.42 -13.33
C GLY A 286 3.28 -12.97 -12.86
N VAL A 287 3.26 -12.70 -11.55
CA VAL A 287 3.38 -11.33 -11.02
C VAL A 287 4.84 -11.04 -10.66
N ASP A 288 5.55 -10.42 -11.59
CA ASP A 288 6.96 -10.03 -11.50
C ASP A 288 7.11 -8.50 -11.45
N PHE A 289 8.27 -7.98 -11.02
CA PHE A 289 8.57 -6.55 -11.08
C PHE A 289 8.95 -6.07 -12.50
N ILE A 290 9.21 -6.99 -13.43
CA ILE A 290 9.42 -6.64 -14.84
C ILE A 290 8.12 -6.08 -15.43
N GLY A 291 8.21 -4.92 -16.08
CA GLY A 291 7.05 -4.14 -16.48
C GLY A 291 6.56 -3.18 -15.40
N SER A 292 7.16 -3.14 -14.20
CA SER A 292 6.90 -2.06 -13.23
C SER A 292 7.10 -0.70 -13.88
N SER A 293 6.16 0.21 -13.64
CA SER A 293 6.11 1.48 -14.33
C SER A 293 5.47 2.58 -13.50
N ILE A 294 6.00 3.80 -13.65
CA ILE A 294 5.52 5.01 -12.99
C ILE A 294 5.37 6.16 -14.01
N ALA A 295 4.48 7.10 -13.69
CA ALA A 295 4.47 8.43 -14.28
C ALA A 295 5.11 9.42 -13.30
N LEU A 296 6.29 9.94 -13.61
CA LEU A 296 6.94 11.02 -12.88
C LEU A 296 6.53 12.36 -13.49
N TRP A 297 5.98 13.26 -12.69
CA TRP A 297 5.42 14.52 -13.19
C TRP A 297 5.73 15.69 -12.27
N GLY A 298 5.62 16.90 -12.81
CA GLY A 298 5.62 18.13 -12.04
C GLY A 298 4.75 19.17 -12.72
N SER A 299 4.11 20.05 -11.95
CA SER A 299 3.20 21.08 -12.49
C SER A 299 2.94 22.19 -11.48
N PRO A 300 2.39 23.33 -11.90
CA PRO A 300 1.71 24.23 -10.97
C PRO A 300 0.69 23.46 -10.11
N ASP A 301 0.67 23.71 -8.80
CA ASP A 301 -0.14 22.92 -7.85
C ASP A 301 -1.65 22.98 -8.19
N SER A 302 -2.12 24.15 -8.60
CA SER A 302 -3.51 24.38 -9.01
C SER A 302 -3.98 23.57 -10.22
N THR A 303 -3.05 23.01 -11.00
CA THR A 303 -3.34 22.20 -12.21
C THR A 303 -3.08 20.70 -12.01
N ALA A 304 -2.36 20.32 -10.94
CA ALA A 304 -1.86 18.97 -10.74
C ALA A 304 -2.95 17.89 -10.86
N LEU A 305 -4.08 18.06 -10.18
CA LEU A 305 -5.11 17.02 -10.12
C LEU A 305 -5.91 16.89 -11.43
N MET A 306 -6.45 18.00 -11.92
CA MET A 306 -7.42 17.98 -13.02
C MET A 306 -6.78 18.07 -14.40
N ASP A 307 -5.55 18.59 -14.51
CA ASP A 307 -4.84 18.66 -15.79
C ASP A 307 -3.83 17.52 -15.93
N VAL A 308 -2.99 17.25 -14.92
CA VAL A 308 -1.89 16.28 -15.03
C VAL A 308 -2.28 14.88 -14.59
N ILE A 309 -2.73 14.70 -13.34
CA ILE A 309 -3.06 13.37 -12.80
C ILE A 309 -4.24 12.75 -13.56
N GLN A 310 -5.28 13.53 -13.88
CA GLN A 310 -6.41 13.03 -14.68
C GLN A 310 -5.97 12.60 -16.09
N ASP A 311 -5.06 13.35 -16.72
CA ASP A 311 -4.51 13.01 -18.03
C ASP A 311 -3.69 11.72 -17.98
N ILE A 312 -2.84 11.55 -16.97
CA ILE A 312 -2.13 10.28 -16.73
C ILE A 312 -3.14 9.14 -16.59
N VAL A 313 -4.15 9.29 -15.73
CA VAL A 313 -5.16 8.26 -15.49
C VAL A 313 -5.86 7.83 -16.78
N LEU A 314 -6.25 8.79 -17.62
CA LEU A 314 -6.94 8.50 -18.89
C LEU A 314 -5.98 7.92 -19.95
N SER A 315 -4.78 8.48 -20.09
CA SER A 315 -3.80 8.08 -21.10
C SER A 315 -3.20 6.70 -20.83
N GLU A 316 -3.04 6.35 -19.56
CA GLU A 316 -2.48 5.06 -19.11
C GLU A 316 -3.55 4.01 -18.81
N GLY A 317 -4.84 4.33 -19.01
CA GLY A 317 -5.94 3.38 -18.83
C GLY A 317 -6.17 2.96 -17.37
N LEU A 318 -5.81 3.82 -16.41
CA LEU A 318 -6.03 3.57 -14.99
C LEU A 318 -7.51 3.77 -14.61
N PRO A 319 -7.96 3.22 -13.47
CA PRO A 319 -9.36 3.37 -13.03
C PRO A 319 -9.84 4.83 -12.96
N HIS A 320 -10.84 5.15 -13.77
CA HIS A 320 -11.52 6.46 -13.80
C HIS A 320 -13.04 6.29 -13.55
N PRO A 321 -13.46 5.85 -12.35
CA PRO A 321 -14.88 5.73 -12.04
C PRO A 321 -15.51 7.12 -11.95
N THR A 322 -16.72 7.24 -12.48
CA THR A 322 -17.50 8.48 -12.45
C THR A 322 -18.83 8.28 -11.76
N VAL A 323 -19.27 9.28 -11.00
CA VAL A 323 -20.62 9.37 -10.44
C VAL A 323 -21.28 10.62 -11.01
N ASN A 324 -22.48 10.46 -11.59
CA ASN A 324 -23.21 11.56 -12.25
C ASN A 324 -22.37 12.32 -13.30
N GLY A 325 -21.55 11.59 -14.06
CA GLY A 325 -20.69 12.15 -15.11
C GLY A 325 -19.46 12.92 -14.63
N LYS A 326 -19.18 12.92 -13.31
CA LYS A 326 -17.96 13.50 -12.75
C LYS A 326 -17.04 12.41 -12.21
N TRP A 327 -15.74 12.59 -12.41
CA TRP A 327 -14.72 11.71 -11.84
C TRP A 327 -14.77 11.78 -10.30
N ILE A 328 -14.70 10.65 -9.61
CA ILE A 328 -14.83 10.64 -8.14
C ILE A 328 -13.73 11.44 -7.41
N LYS A 329 -12.57 11.65 -8.05
CA LYS A 329 -11.47 12.43 -7.48
C LYS A 329 -11.57 13.93 -7.82
N ASP A 330 -12.51 14.34 -8.66
CA ASP A 330 -12.77 15.77 -8.92
C ASP A 330 -13.32 16.42 -7.64
N PRO A 331 -12.69 17.49 -7.11
CA PRO A 331 -13.21 18.20 -5.93
C PRO A 331 -14.66 18.69 -6.10
N ALA A 332 -15.09 18.99 -7.33
CA ALA A 332 -16.45 19.39 -7.65
C ALA A 332 -17.46 18.21 -7.67
N ALA A 333 -16.99 16.96 -7.48
CA ALA A 333 -17.83 15.78 -7.29
C ALA A 333 -18.21 15.54 -5.81
N TYR A 334 -17.58 16.26 -4.86
CA TYR A 334 -17.88 16.11 -3.45
C TYR A 334 -19.37 16.34 -3.16
N SER A 335 -19.99 15.33 -2.53
CA SER A 335 -21.39 15.36 -2.15
C SER A 335 -21.60 14.48 -0.91
N PRO A 336 -22.25 14.99 0.15
CA PRO A 336 -22.57 14.18 1.32
C PRO A 336 -23.73 13.22 1.03
N ASP A 337 -23.76 12.09 1.72
CA ASP A 337 -24.88 11.14 1.72
C ASP A 337 -25.65 11.16 3.06
N VAL A 338 -26.66 10.30 3.21
CA VAL A 338 -27.42 10.13 4.45
C VAL A 338 -27.23 8.74 5.02
N MET A 339 -26.68 8.63 6.23
CA MET A 339 -26.63 7.39 6.99
C MET A 339 -27.91 7.18 7.81
N THR A 340 -28.46 5.95 7.80
CA THR A 340 -29.67 5.60 8.55
C THR A 340 -29.40 5.11 9.96
N SER A 341 -30.36 5.37 10.87
CA SER A 341 -30.41 4.79 12.21
C SER A 341 -31.87 4.60 12.66
N GLY A 342 -32.12 3.60 13.50
CA GLY A 342 -33.44 3.32 14.09
C GLY A 342 -34.32 2.33 13.31
N ASN A 343 -33.87 1.82 12.17
CA ASN A 343 -34.52 0.75 11.38
C ASN A 343 -35.95 1.07 10.91
N GLN A 344 -36.27 2.34 10.62
CA GLN A 344 -37.56 2.78 10.09
C GLN A 344 -37.36 3.65 8.84
N TYR A 345 -37.99 3.28 7.72
CA TYR A 345 -37.62 3.77 6.39
C TYR A 345 -38.67 4.61 5.65
N ASP A 346 -39.84 4.89 6.25
CA ASP A 346 -40.94 5.58 5.57
C ASP A 346 -40.57 6.94 4.98
N SER A 347 -39.69 7.68 5.67
CA SER A 347 -39.42 9.07 5.38
C SER A 347 -38.05 9.34 4.77
N ILE A 348 -37.12 8.38 4.84
CA ILE A 348 -35.71 8.62 4.51
C ILE A 348 -35.52 9.06 3.05
N ILE A 349 -36.16 8.39 2.08
CA ILE A 349 -36.11 8.78 0.66
C ILE A 349 -36.62 10.21 0.48
N SER A 350 -37.71 10.57 1.16
CA SER A 350 -38.30 11.91 1.06
C SER A 350 -37.41 13.00 1.66
N TYR A 351 -36.70 12.68 2.76
CA TYR A 351 -35.78 13.62 3.39
C TYR A 351 -34.51 13.78 2.59
N THR A 352 -33.89 12.68 2.15
CA THR A 352 -32.70 12.69 1.28
C THR A 352 -32.96 13.50 0.01
N ALA A 353 -34.11 13.29 -0.64
CA ALA A 353 -34.50 14.06 -1.82
C ALA A 353 -34.64 15.56 -1.53
N LYS A 354 -35.24 15.94 -0.39
CA LYS A 354 -35.40 17.36 0.00
C LYS A 354 -34.08 18.03 0.38
N LEU A 355 -33.13 17.27 0.92
CA LEU A 355 -31.77 17.74 1.20
C LEU A 355 -30.91 17.84 -0.05
N GLY A 356 -31.32 17.18 -1.15
CA GLY A 356 -30.58 17.16 -2.41
C GLY A 356 -29.35 16.26 -2.37
N PHE A 357 -29.32 15.27 -1.47
CA PHE A 357 -28.21 14.33 -1.36
C PHE A 357 -28.41 13.13 -2.29
N PRO A 358 -27.34 12.58 -2.90
CA PRO A 358 -27.45 11.61 -3.97
C PRO A 358 -27.61 10.18 -3.47
N ALA A 359 -27.42 9.90 -2.17
CA ALA A 359 -27.36 8.54 -1.66
C ALA A 359 -27.94 8.38 -0.26
N ILE A 360 -28.43 7.17 0.02
CA ILE A 360 -28.78 6.66 1.34
C ILE A 360 -27.83 5.51 1.65
N HIS A 361 -27.14 5.62 2.77
CA HIS A 361 -26.34 4.56 3.35
C HIS A 361 -27.13 3.84 4.44
N ALA A 362 -27.63 2.64 4.10
CA ALA A 362 -28.47 1.82 4.98
C ALA A 362 -27.65 1.07 6.05
N TYR A 363 -26.99 1.82 6.93
CA TYR A 363 -26.04 1.30 7.94
C TYR A 363 -26.72 0.44 9.01
N ASP A 364 -27.90 0.85 9.46
CA ASP A 364 -28.65 0.17 10.54
C ASP A 364 -29.25 -1.19 10.16
N GLN A 365 -29.11 -1.61 8.90
CA GLN A 365 -29.38 -2.97 8.42
C GLN A 365 -28.23 -3.95 8.73
N GLY A 366 -27.15 -3.49 9.39
CA GLY A 366 -25.99 -4.29 9.81
C GLY A 366 -25.01 -4.59 8.67
N PHE A 367 -23.83 -5.14 8.96
CA PHE A 367 -22.84 -5.40 7.92
C PHE A 367 -23.27 -6.48 6.93
N LEU A 368 -23.05 -6.21 5.64
CA LEU A 368 -23.14 -7.21 4.60
C LEU A 368 -21.92 -8.13 4.68
N ARG A 369 -22.15 -9.38 5.09
CA ARG A 369 -21.12 -10.42 5.11
C ARG A 369 -21.13 -11.17 3.78
N PRO A 370 -19.97 -11.42 3.14
CA PRO A 370 -19.93 -12.17 1.90
C PRO A 370 -20.40 -13.61 2.13
N ASP A 371 -21.48 -14.00 1.45
CA ASP A 371 -22.01 -15.36 1.51
C ASP A 371 -22.49 -15.81 0.13
N ARG A 372 -21.60 -16.49 -0.59
CA ARG A 372 -21.89 -17.00 -1.93
C ARG A 372 -22.93 -18.13 -1.95
N ALA A 373 -23.46 -18.58 -0.80
CA ALA A 373 -24.60 -19.51 -0.76
C ALA A 373 -25.90 -18.88 -1.24
N ASN A 374 -26.06 -17.56 -1.05
CA ASN A 374 -27.28 -16.86 -1.46
C ASN A 374 -27.30 -16.46 -2.94
N GLU A 375 -26.20 -16.68 -3.67
CA GLU A 375 -26.05 -16.37 -5.10
C GLU A 375 -26.37 -14.91 -5.47
N GLY A 376 -26.08 -13.97 -4.55
CA GLY A 376 -26.34 -12.54 -4.70
C GLY A 376 -27.76 -12.11 -4.29
N TYR A 377 -28.66 -13.03 -3.94
CA TYR A 377 -30.03 -12.75 -3.53
C TYR A 377 -30.15 -12.58 -2.01
N LEU A 378 -29.81 -11.38 -1.49
CA LEU A 378 -29.88 -11.08 -0.05
C LEU A 378 -31.25 -11.40 0.57
N ASP A 379 -32.31 -11.08 -0.19
CA ASP A 379 -33.69 -11.23 0.25
C ASP A 379 -34.37 -12.52 -0.23
N GLY A 380 -33.62 -13.43 -0.84
CA GLY A 380 -34.16 -14.60 -1.53
C GLY A 380 -34.57 -14.29 -2.98
N ARG A 381 -34.68 -15.34 -3.80
CA ARG A 381 -34.87 -15.22 -5.26
C ARG A 381 -36.17 -14.51 -5.63
N ASN A 382 -37.20 -14.64 -4.80
CA ASN A 382 -38.47 -13.95 -5.01
C ASN A 382 -38.66 -12.79 -4.01
N GLN A 383 -37.58 -12.29 -3.42
CA GLN A 383 -37.59 -11.16 -2.48
C GLN A 383 -38.50 -11.42 -1.27
N GLU A 384 -38.45 -12.66 -0.75
CA GLU A 384 -39.28 -13.13 0.34
C GLU A 384 -38.95 -12.44 1.67
N LYS A 385 -37.69 -12.04 1.87
CA LYS A 385 -37.27 -11.24 3.02
C LYS A 385 -37.46 -9.75 2.73
N LYS A 386 -37.94 -9.01 3.73
CA LYS A 386 -38.25 -7.59 3.61
C LYS A 386 -37.68 -6.84 4.82
N PRO A 387 -36.37 -6.56 4.85
CA PRO A 387 -35.70 -6.06 6.05
C PRO A 387 -35.90 -4.55 6.26
N PHE A 388 -36.23 -3.80 5.21
CA PHE A 388 -36.55 -2.37 5.31
C PHE A 388 -37.95 -2.17 5.89
N ARG A 389 -38.03 -1.70 7.13
CA ARG A 389 -39.30 -1.59 7.86
C ARG A 389 -40.04 -0.30 7.49
N PHE A 390 -41.32 -0.45 7.20
CA PHE A 390 -42.27 0.63 6.91
C PHE A 390 -43.53 0.43 7.73
N HIS A 391 -44.27 1.50 8.00
CA HIS A 391 -45.57 1.39 8.69
C HIS A 391 -46.58 0.58 7.88
N PHE A 392 -46.50 0.67 6.55
CA PHE A 392 -47.43 0.03 5.61
C PHE A 392 -46.71 -0.97 4.70
N GLY A 393 -46.16 -2.02 5.31
CA GLY A 393 -45.56 -3.15 4.62
C GLY A 393 -44.11 -2.93 4.27
N ASN A 394 -43.26 -3.80 4.82
CA ASN A 394 -41.81 -3.76 4.63
C ASN A 394 -41.41 -3.94 3.16
N LYS A 395 -40.15 -3.65 2.87
CA LYS A 395 -39.56 -3.72 1.53
C LYS A 395 -38.31 -4.62 1.54
N SER A 396 -38.10 -5.33 0.44
CA SER A 396 -36.79 -5.91 0.11
C SER A 396 -35.78 -4.79 -0.24
N HIS A 397 -34.50 -5.13 -0.34
CA HIS A 397 -33.45 -4.27 -0.88
C HIS A 397 -33.83 -3.77 -2.28
N ARG A 398 -34.26 -4.68 -3.16
CA ARG A 398 -34.68 -4.33 -4.52
C ARG A 398 -35.86 -3.35 -4.51
N GLU A 399 -36.92 -3.65 -3.77
CA GLU A 399 -38.09 -2.77 -3.69
C GLU A 399 -37.72 -1.38 -3.14
N PHE A 400 -36.86 -1.31 -2.13
CA PHE A 400 -36.40 -0.04 -1.56
C PHE A 400 -35.46 0.73 -2.51
N ALA A 401 -34.54 0.03 -3.18
CA ALA A 401 -33.66 0.59 -4.20
C ALA A 401 -34.45 1.22 -5.35
N ASP A 402 -35.47 0.53 -5.86
CA ASP A 402 -36.31 1.04 -6.95
C ASP A 402 -37.09 2.29 -6.51
N MET A 403 -37.56 2.33 -5.26
CA MET A 403 -38.19 3.53 -4.67
C MET A 403 -37.22 4.71 -4.58
N ALA A 404 -35.96 4.47 -4.19
CA ALA A 404 -34.92 5.50 -4.09
C ALA A 404 -34.49 5.98 -5.48
N ALA A 405 -34.28 5.06 -6.43
CA ALA A 405 -33.90 5.34 -7.81
C ALA A 405 -34.94 6.20 -8.54
N ALA A 406 -36.23 6.04 -8.23
CA ALA A 406 -37.30 6.91 -8.75
C ALA A 406 -37.15 8.39 -8.33
N LYS A 407 -36.28 8.69 -7.36
CA LYS A 407 -35.88 10.04 -6.94
C LYS A 407 -34.43 10.39 -7.31
N GLY A 408 -33.75 9.54 -8.08
CA GLY A 408 -32.33 9.71 -8.41
C GLY A 408 -31.40 9.48 -7.21
N ILE A 409 -31.83 8.68 -6.22
CA ILE A 409 -31.09 8.40 -5.00
C ILE A 409 -30.49 6.99 -5.06
N MET A 410 -29.19 6.90 -4.82
CA MET A 410 -28.42 5.67 -4.69
C MET A 410 -28.69 4.98 -3.35
N LEU A 411 -28.63 3.65 -3.33
CA LEU A 411 -28.70 2.84 -2.12
C LEU A 411 -27.35 2.19 -1.85
N GLY A 412 -26.81 2.42 -0.64
CA GLY A 412 -25.56 1.82 -0.18
C GLY A 412 -25.71 0.95 1.06
N ARG A 413 -24.77 0.02 1.23
CA ARG A 413 -24.60 -0.84 2.42
C ARG A 413 -23.11 -0.91 2.76
N VAL A 414 -22.80 -1.06 4.05
CA VAL A 414 -21.45 -1.45 4.50
C VAL A 414 -21.27 -2.94 4.34
N ASN A 415 -20.10 -3.35 3.87
CA ASN A 415 -19.65 -4.73 3.93
C ASN A 415 -18.38 -4.85 4.78
N ILE A 416 -18.13 -6.05 5.30
CA ILE A 416 -16.79 -6.39 5.80
C ILE A 416 -16.08 -7.14 4.68
N THR A 417 -15.32 -6.39 3.89
CA THR A 417 -14.90 -6.70 2.52
C THR A 417 -14.37 -8.11 2.36
N ASN A 418 -13.45 -8.51 3.24
CA ASN A 418 -12.72 -9.78 3.17
C ASN A 418 -12.97 -10.72 4.37
N SER A 419 -13.93 -10.41 5.25
CA SER A 419 -14.21 -11.28 6.41
C SER A 419 -15.23 -12.37 6.06
N LEU A 420 -14.76 -13.61 5.95
CA LEU A 420 -15.64 -14.77 5.81
C LEU A 420 -16.19 -15.17 7.17
N ALA A 421 -17.37 -14.65 7.48
CA ALA A 421 -17.99 -14.86 8.78
C ALA A 421 -18.42 -16.33 9.02
N PRO A 422 -18.46 -16.80 10.28
CA PRO A 422 -18.95 -18.13 10.62
C PRO A 422 -20.35 -18.39 10.05
N GLY A 423 -20.56 -19.58 9.47
CA GLY A 423 -21.82 -20.01 8.86
C GLY A 423 -22.05 -19.55 7.43
N THR A 424 -21.13 -18.77 6.85
CA THR A 424 -21.13 -18.45 5.41
C THR A 424 -20.51 -19.58 4.59
N LYS A 425 -20.92 -19.70 3.31
CA LYS A 425 -20.53 -20.80 2.41
C LYS A 425 -19.05 -21.16 2.46
N ASP A 426 -18.18 -20.15 2.47
CA ASP A 426 -16.74 -20.32 2.30
C ASP A 426 -15.98 -20.42 3.63
N ALA A 427 -16.62 -20.10 4.76
CA ALA A 427 -16.06 -20.23 6.10
C ALA A 427 -16.46 -21.53 6.80
N SER A 428 -17.76 -21.82 6.90
CA SER A 428 -18.27 -23.01 7.60
C SER A 428 -19.72 -23.33 7.21
N PRO A 429 -20.20 -24.60 7.28
CA PRO A 429 -19.60 -25.74 7.98
C PRO A 429 -18.52 -26.50 7.19
N VAL A 430 -18.23 -26.12 5.95
CA VAL A 430 -17.13 -26.69 5.16
C VAL A 430 -16.26 -25.51 4.68
N PRO A 431 -15.10 -25.25 5.31
CA PRO A 431 -14.21 -24.17 4.92
C PRO A 431 -13.66 -24.40 3.51
N SER A 432 -13.57 -23.34 2.71
CA SER A 432 -12.97 -23.36 1.38
C SER A 432 -11.50 -23.80 1.41
N ASP A 433 -11.01 -24.40 0.34
CA ASP A 433 -9.56 -24.64 0.17
C ASP A 433 -8.79 -23.38 -0.25
N SER A 434 -9.49 -22.32 -0.65
CA SER A 434 -8.94 -21.03 -1.07
C SER A 434 -8.96 -20.00 0.08
N LEU A 435 -8.43 -20.39 1.24
CA LEU A 435 -8.31 -19.53 2.42
C LEU A 435 -6.86 -19.08 2.62
N CYS A 436 -6.68 -17.86 3.07
CA CYS A 436 -5.39 -17.34 3.46
C CYS A 436 -4.92 -18.03 4.76
N TYR A 437 -3.65 -18.38 4.82
CA TYR A 437 -3.04 -19.02 5.97
C TYR A 437 -1.73 -18.31 6.33
N GLN A 438 -1.41 -18.30 7.61
CA GLN A 438 -0.14 -17.80 8.12
C GLN A 438 0.96 -18.84 8.01
N GLN A 439 0.65 -20.11 8.28
CA GLN A 439 1.63 -21.18 8.41
C GLN A 439 1.09 -22.51 7.88
N LYS A 440 1.96 -23.36 7.34
CA LYS A 440 1.67 -24.76 6.96
C LYS A 440 2.49 -25.74 7.78
N ARG A 441 1.82 -26.72 8.37
CA ARG A 441 2.44 -27.81 9.13
C ARG A 441 1.95 -29.16 8.63
N ILE A 442 2.60 -30.22 9.08
CA ILE A 442 2.26 -31.59 8.73
C ILE A 442 1.73 -32.32 9.95
N LEU A 443 0.60 -32.99 9.78
CA LEU A 443 0.02 -33.86 10.80
C LEU A 443 0.86 -35.14 10.95
N MET A 444 1.40 -35.40 12.13
CA MET A 444 2.36 -36.49 12.35
C MET A 444 1.73 -37.87 12.60
N LYS A 445 0.43 -37.92 12.94
CA LYS A 445 -0.30 -39.15 13.21
C LYS A 445 -1.73 -39.06 12.70
N ASP A 446 -2.30 -40.21 12.34
CA ASP A 446 -3.73 -40.33 12.08
C ASP A 446 -4.54 -39.79 13.27
N LEU A 447 -5.65 -39.12 12.98
CA LEU A 447 -6.62 -38.64 13.95
C LEU A 447 -7.97 -39.34 13.70
N SER A 448 -8.61 -39.81 14.75
CA SER A 448 -10.03 -40.08 14.78
C SER A 448 -10.83 -38.79 15.02
N PRO A 449 -12.15 -38.78 14.76
CA PRO A 449 -13.01 -37.63 15.07
C PRO A 449 -12.98 -37.21 16.56
N GLU A 450 -12.68 -38.14 17.47
CA GLU A 450 -12.66 -37.92 18.93
C GLU A 450 -11.29 -37.50 19.47
N ASP A 451 -10.21 -37.63 18.68
CA ASP A 451 -8.87 -37.29 19.12
C ASP A 451 -8.69 -35.79 19.30
N THR A 452 -8.13 -35.40 20.46
CA THR A 452 -7.77 -34.01 20.78
C THR A 452 -6.26 -33.78 20.86
N VAL A 453 -5.46 -34.86 20.77
CA VAL A 453 -4.00 -34.79 20.73
C VAL A 453 -3.53 -34.70 19.28
N ILE A 454 -3.38 -33.47 18.79
CA ILE A 454 -2.94 -33.18 17.42
C ILE A 454 -1.43 -32.95 17.44
N ILE A 455 -0.67 -33.85 16.84
CA ILE A 455 0.79 -33.77 16.77
C ILE A 455 1.21 -33.18 15.43
N VAL A 456 2.02 -32.11 15.47
CA VAL A 456 2.58 -31.45 14.29
C VAL A 456 4.09 -31.70 14.19
N ASP A 457 4.65 -31.52 12.99
CA ASP A 457 6.07 -31.66 12.72
C ASP A 457 6.93 -30.53 13.31
N ASP A 458 6.44 -29.29 13.22
CA ASP A 458 7.15 -28.08 13.61
C ASP A 458 6.23 -27.12 14.40
N PRO A 459 6.57 -26.71 15.63
CA PRO A 459 5.75 -25.81 16.43
C PRO A 459 5.89 -24.34 16.05
N THR A 460 6.89 -23.99 15.22
CA THR A 460 7.33 -22.61 14.98
C THR A 460 6.13 -21.71 14.67
N TYR A 461 5.97 -20.57 15.35
CA TYR A 461 4.88 -19.60 15.18
C TYR A 461 3.46 -20.10 15.47
N LEU A 462 3.24 -21.36 15.89
CA LEU A 462 1.90 -21.83 16.24
C LEU A 462 1.41 -21.26 17.58
N GLU A 463 2.31 -20.73 18.41
CA GLU A 463 2.00 -20.00 19.64
C GLU A 463 1.43 -18.60 19.40
N GLU A 464 1.73 -17.97 18.24
CA GLU A 464 1.23 -16.64 17.90
C GLU A 464 -0.29 -16.67 17.69
N ILE A 465 -1.01 -15.64 18.12
CA ILE A 465 -2.46 -15.54 17.88
C ILE A 465 -2.70 -14.77 16.58
N ALA A 466 -3.33 -15.44 15.63
CA ALA A 466 -3.44 -15.06 14.21
C ALA A 466 -4.32 -13.83 13.87
N SER A 467 -4.72 -13.03 14.85
CA SER A 467 -5.66 -11.90 14.70
C SER A 467 -4.92 -10.59 14.45
N TRP A 468 -5.52 -9.71 13.64
CA TRP A 468 -4.96 -8.40 13.24
C TRP A 468 -4.72 -7.47 14.43
N GLU A 469 -5.77 -7.09 15.16
CA GLU A 469 -5.70 -6.29 16.39
C GLU A 469 -6.15 -7.10 17.60
N GLY A 470 -5.51 -6.86 18.75
CA GLY A 470 -5.94 -7.37 20.05
C GLY A 470 -5.77 -8.87 20.24
N HIS A 471 -5.24 -9.59 19.24
CA HIS A 471 -4.89 -11.00 19.31
C HIS A 471 -6.04 -11.86 19.88
N CYS A 472 -7.18 -11.86 19.18
CA CYS A 472 -8.40 -12.53 19.60
C CYS A 472 -8.22 -14.05 19.74
N GLU A 473 -7.95 -14.54 20.96
CA GLU A 473 -7.73 -15.96 21.27
C GLU A 473 -8.83 -16.90 20.76
N ASN A 474 -10.09 -16.43 20.76
CA ASN A 474 -11.23 -17.20 20.26
C ASN A 474 -11.22 -17.41 18.74
N LEU A 475 -10.37 -16.69 18.00
CA LEU A 475 -10.21 -16.86 16.55
C LEU A 475 -8.97 -17.70 16.19
N ASN A 476 -8.17 -18.12 17.18
CA ASN A 476 -6.94 -18.88 16.91
C ASN A 476 -7.27 -20.32 16.47
N MET A 477 -7.06 -20.64 15.20
CA MET A 477 -7.50 -21.92 14.64
C MET A 477 -6.60 -22.44 13.52
N VAL A 478 -6.67 -23.75 13.31
CA VAL A 478 -6.11 -24.44 12.15
C VAL A 478 -7.23 -25.08 11.32
N LYS A 479 -6.97 -25.29 10.02
CA LYS A 479 -7.77 -26.10 9.11
C LYS A 479 -7.03 -27.39 8.77
N ILE A 480 -7.73 -28.53 8.85
CA ILE A 480 -7.29 -29.82 8.32
C ILE A 480 -8.43 -30.38 7.46
N GLY A 481 -8.19 -30.58 6.17
CA GLY A 481 -9.27 -30.95 5.24
C GLY A 481 -10.45 -29.96 5.31
N GLY A 482 -11.66 -30.46 5.55
CA GLY A 482 -12.88 -29.67 5.74
C GLY A 482 -13.24 -29.36 7.20
N GLU A 483 -12.27 -29.43 8.12
CA GLU A 483 -12.50 -29.18 9.55
C GLU A 483 -11.72 -27.96 10.03
N LEU A 484 -12.39 -27.09 10.80
CA LEU A 484 -11.76 -26.03 11.58
C LEU A 484 -11.55 -26.51 13.00
N ILE A 485 -10.37 -26.25 13.56
CA ILE A 485 -9.97 -26.69 14.89
C ILE A 485 -9.40 -25.50 15.65
N HIS A 486 -10.07 -25.09 16.72
CA HIS A 486 -9.57 -24.07 17.63
C HIS A 486 -8.53 -24.69 18.58
N TYR A 487 -7.50 -23.92 18.93
CA TYR A 487 -6.47 -24.34 19.88
C TYR A 487 -5.83 -23.13 20.57
N LEU A 488 -5.24 -23.35 21.73
CA LEU A 488 -4.47 -22.33 22.46
C LEU A 488 -3.16 -22.91 22.97
N GLY A 489 -2.07 -22.51 22.31
CA GLY A 489 -0.70 -22.88 22.63
C GLY A 489 -0.25 -24.20 22.00
N VAL A 490 1.07 -24.40 22.04
CA VAL A 490 1.76 -25.60 21.55
C VAL A 490 2.70 -26.14 22.63
N SER A 491 3.04 -27.43 22.62
CA SER A 491 4.08 -27.95 23.53
C SER A 491 5.47 -27.45 23.15
N GLU A 492 6.29 -27.14 24.17
CA GLU A 492 7.64 -26.59 23.99
C GLU A 492 8.66 -27.66 23.54
N THR A 493 8.35 -28.94 23.76
CA THR A 493 9.23 -30.06 23.43
C THR A 493 8.47 -31.11 22.63
N ALA A 494 9.23 -31.87 21.83
CA ALA A 494 8.69 -32.94 21.00
C ALA A 494 8.14 -34.09 21.87
N PRO A 495 7.04 -34.77 21.44
CA PRO A 495 6.26 -34.48 20.25
C PRO A 495 5.47 -33.16 20.37
N TYR A 496 5.54 -32.32 19.34
CA TYR A 496 4.89 -31.01 19.33
C TYR A 496 3.38 -31.16 19.19
N THR A 497 2.62 -30.69 20.17
CA THR A 497 1.17 -30.89 20.26
C THR A 497 0.43 -29.58 20.40
N LEU A 498 -0.67 -29.42 19.66
CA LEU A 498 -1.61 -28.34 19.89
C LEU A 498 -2.30 -28.54 21.25
N LYS A 499 -2.43 -27.47 22.04
CA LYS A 499 -3.04 -27.48 23.37
C LYS A 499 -4.44 -26.87 23.33
N ASN A 500 -5.26 -27.21 24.33
CA ASN A 500 -6.62 -26.66 24.51
C ASN A 500 -7.49 -26.78 23.25
N VAL A 501 -7.43 -27.94 22.60
CA VAL A 501 -8.04 -28.18 21.29
C VAL A 501 -9.56 -28.32 21.38
N THR A 502 -10.26 -27.63 20.48
CA THR A 502 -11.70 -27.82 20.20
C THR A 502 -11.86 -28.21 18.73
N ARG A 503 -12.22 -29.49 18.50
CA ARG A 503 -12.54 -30.06 17.17
C ARG A 503 -13.90 -29.54 16.68
N GLY A 504 -14.11 -29.54 15.36
CA GLY A 504 -15.39 -29.13 14.77
C GLY A 504 -15.78 -27.67 15.05
N TYR A 505 -14.78 -26.79 15.14
CA TYR A 505 -15.00 -25.37 15.45
C TYR A 505 -15.89 -24.72 14.39
N TRP A 506 -16.65 -23.70 14.81
CA TRP A 506 -17.63 -22.99 13.97
C TRP A 506 -18.64 -23.90 13.24
N GLY A 507 -18.98 -25.04 13.84
CA GLY A 507 -19.97 -25.97 13.30
C GLY A 507 -19.44 -26.83 12.15
N THR A 508 -18.12 -26.84 11.92
CA THR A 508 -17.49 -27.85 11.06
C THR A 508 -17.60 -29.24 11.68
N LYS A 509 -17.53 -30.29 10.86
CA LYS A 509 -17.70 -31.66 11.35
C LYS A 509 -16.33 -32.26 11.73
N PRO A 510 -16.14 -32.76 12.97
CA PRO A 510 -14.97 -33.57 13.30
C PRO A 510 -14.88 -34.79 12.39
N THR A 511 -13.75 -34.98 11.74
CA THR A 511 -13.51 -36.11 10.83
C THR A 511 -12.20 -36.82 11.16
N ALA A 512 -12.02 -38.00 10.55
CA ALA A 512 -10.73 -38.67 10.62
C ALA A 512 -9.76 -38.02 9.63
N HIS A 513 -8.53 -37.78 10.07
CA HIS A 513 -7.44 -37.22 9.25
C HIS A 513 -6.27 -38.20 9.22
N LYS A 514 -5.44 -38.14 8.19
CA LYS A 514 -4.31 -39.05 7.99
C LYS A 514 -3.00 -38.37 8.31
N ALA A 515 -2.06 -39.16 8.82
CA ALA A 515 -0.68 -38.71 8.90
C ALA A 515 -0.22 -38.21 7.52
N ASN A 516 0.50 -37.09 7.52
CA ASN A 516 0.91 -36.28 6.37
C ASN A 516 -0.16 -35.33 5.78
N ASP A 517 -1.38 -35.28 6.34
CA ASP A 517 -2.31 -34.21 5.98
C ASP A 517 -1.73 -32.84 6.39
N THR A 518 -2.00 -31.82 5.57
CA THR A 518 -1.55 -30.45 5.84
C THR A 518 -2.44 -29.80 6.89
N VAL A 519 -1.80 -29.14 7.85
CA VAL A 519 -2.42 -28.32 8.88
C VAL A 519 -2.16 -26.85 8.53
N TYR A 520 -3.21 -26.12 8.22
CA TYR A 520 -3.12 -24.70 7.86
C TYR A 520 -3.48 -23.84 9.06
N LYS A 521 -2.54 -23.06 9.60
CA LYS A 521 -2.86 -22.00 10.57
C LYS A 521 -3.47 -20.83 9.80
N LEU A 522 -4.74 -20.55 10.02
CA LEU A 522 -5.49 -19.60 9.19
C LEU A 522 -5.18 -18.15 9.56
N GLN A 523 -5.22 -17.25 8.56
CA GLN A 523 -5.31 -15.82 8.79
C GLN A 523 -6.75 -15.47 9.18
N VAL A 524 -6.94 -14.75 10.28
CA VAL A 524 -8.26 -14.40 10.82
C VAL A 524 -8.36 -12.90 11.09
N THR A 525 -9.58 -12.44 11.25
CA THR A 525 -9.88 -11.03 11.55
C THR A 525 -9.85 -10.76 13.06
N ILE A 526 -10.73 -9.89 13.55
CA ILE A 526 -10.93 -9.53 14.95
C ILE A 526 -12.38 -9.81 15.40
N ASN A 527 -12.69 -9.54 16.68
CA ASN A 527 -14.05 -9.60 17.22
C ASN A 527 -14.90 -8.37 16.82
N TYR A 528 -15.87 -7.98 17.65
CA TYR A 528 -16.69 -6.77 17.46
C TYR A 528 -17.58 -6.77 16.21
N GLY A 529 -17.98 -7.95 15.73
CA GLY A 529 -18.82 -8.09 14.54
C GLY A 529 -18.05 -8.30 13.24
N TYR A 530 -16.71 -8.31 13.31
CA TYR A 530 -15.81 -8.58 12.19
C TYR A 530 -15.35 -10.05 12.13
N GLU A 531 -15.83 -10.93 13.02
CA GLU A 531 -15.32 -12.29 13.18
C GLU A 531 -15.35 -13.07 11.86
N GLY A 532 -14.20 -13.58 11.42
CA GLY A 532 -14.10 -14.34 10.19
C GLY A 532 -12.69 -14.82 9.85
N ILE A 533 -12.60 -15.60 8.77
CA ILE A 533 -11.35 -16.05 8.15
C ILE A 533 -11.12 -15.25 6.87
N ILE A 534 -9.86 -15.04 6.50
CA ILE A 534 -9.49 -14.30 5.29
C ILE A 534 -9.40 -15.22 4.06
N PRO A 535 -10.02 -14.87 2.91
CA PRO A 535 -9.85 -15.54 1.63
C PRO A 535 -8.45 -15.31 1.05
N ASN A 536 -7.89 -16.30 0.35
CA ASN A 536 -6.73 -16.02 -0.51
C ASN A 536 -7.16 -15.24 -1.78
N LEU A 537 -6.19 -14.79 -2.58
CA LEU A 537 -6.47 -13.93 -3.74
C LEU A 537 -7.47 -14.54 -4.74
N ALA A 538 -7.40 -15.85 -5.00
CA ALA A 538 -8.31 -16.52 -5.92
C ALA A 538 -9.77 -16.50 -5.42
N LEU A 539 -9.99 -16.58 -4.10
CA LEU A 539 -11.32 -16.45 -3.52
C LEU A 539 -11.77 -14.99 -3.40
N GLN A 540 -10.84 -14.04 -3.23
CA GLN A 540 -11.16 -12.61 -3.27
C GLN A 540 -11.77 -12.20 -4.62
N ASP A 541 -11.26 -12.72 -5.75
CA ASP A 541 -11.89 -12.50 -7.07
C ASP A 541 -13.35 -12.97 -7.10
N LYS A 542 -13.64 -14.12 -6.48
CA LYS A 542 -15.01 -14.67 -6.39
C LYS A 542 -15.91 -13.90 -5.43
N ILE A 543 -15.34 -13.23 -4.44
CA ILE A 543 -16.08 -12.33 -3.55
C ILE A 543 -16.38 -11.01 -4.26
N ALA A 544 -15.45 -10.49 -5.07
CA ALA A 544 -15.70 -9.33 -5.91
C ALA A 544 -16.81 -9.59 -6.94
N GLU A 545 -16.78 -10.75 -7.62
CA GLU A 545 -17.89 -11.21 -8.48
C GLU A 545 -19.22 -11.26 -7.71
N TYR A 546 -19.21 -11.82 -6.50
CA TYR A 546 -20.40 -11.87 -5.65
C TYR A 546 -20.95 -10.48 -5.29
N TYR A 547 -20.10 -9.51 -4.96
CA TYR A 547 -20.56 -8.15 -4.70
C TYR A 547 -21.13 -7.48 -5.95
N ALA A 548 -20.57 -7.75 -7.13
CA ALA A 548 -21.17 -7.32 -8.39
C ALA A 548 -22.57 -7.92 -8.59
N ASP A 549 -22.75 -9.22 -8.30
CA ASP A 549 -24.06 -9.89 -8.37
C ASP A 549 -25.05 -9.30 -7.36
N VAL A 550 -24.64 -9.07 -6.10
CA VAL A 550 -25.48 -8.43 -5.08
C VAL A 550 -25.92 -7.03 -5.54
N SER A 551 -24.99 -6.22 -6.05
CA SER A 551 -25.29 -4.90 -6.59
C SER A 551 -26.33 -5.00 -7.70
N HIS A 552 -26.08 -5.85 -8.69
CA HIS A 552 -26.97 -6.03 -9.83
C HIS A 552 -28.36 -6.56 -9.43
N LEU A 553 -28.45 -7.56 -8.55
CA LEU A 553 -29.68 -8.27 -8.21
C LEU A 553 -30.51 -7.54 -7.14
N CYS A 554 -29.86 -6.95 -6.14
CA CYS A 554 -30.52 -6.27 -5.03
C CYS A 554 -30.65 -4.75 -5.21
N GLY A 555 -30.02 -4.18 -6.24
CA GLY A 555 -30.12 -2.74 -6.55
C GLY A 555 -29.22 -1.86 -5.69
N LEU A 556 -28.18 -2.43 -5.08
CA LEU A 556 -27.17 -1.64 -4.39
C LEU A 556 -26.29 -0.93 -5.41
N THR A 557 -26.07 0.36 -5.23
CA THR A 557 -25.29 1.21 -6.16
C THR A 557 -24.06 1.82 -5.50
N LEU A 558 -23.84 1.51 -4.22
CA LEU A 558 -22.75 2.00 -3.39
C LEU A 558 -22.37 0.90 -2.39
N TYR A 559 -21.08 0.73 -2.16
CA TYR A 559 -20.55 -0.05 -1.04
C TYR A 559 -19.65 0.86 -0.21
N ASP A 560 -19.77 0.70 1.10
CA ASP A 560 -18.73 1.09 2.04
C ASP A 560 -17.91 -0.17 2.38
N PHE A 561 -16.65 -0.17 1.96
CA PHE A 561 -15.74 -1.31 2.06
C PHE A 561 -14.95 -1.20 3.37
N ASP A 562 -15.53 -1.73 4.45
CA ASP A 562 -14.88 -1.82 5.75
C ASP A 562 -14.07 -3.12 5.87
N GLY A 563 -13.12 -3.21 6.79
CA GLY A 563 -12.28 -4.39 6.95
C GLY A 563 -11.16 -4.55 5.91
N GLN A 564 -10.75 -3.46 5.24
CA GLN A 564 -9.59 -3.46 4.32
C GLN A 564 -8.27 -3.71 5.08
N GLU A 565 -8.24 -3.39 6.36
CA GLU A 565 -7.09 -3.49 7.25
C GLU A 565 -6.65 -4.94 7.58
N PHE A 566 -7.51 -5.93 7.34
CA PHE A 566 -7.25 -7.36 7.60
C PHE A 566 -6.49 -8.04 6.46
#